data_AF-A0A368UQY5-F1
#
_entry.id   AF-A0A368UQY5-F1
#
_cell.length_a   1.000
_cell.length_b   1.000
_cell.length_c   1.000
_cell.angle_alpha   90.00
_cell.angle_beta   90.00
_cell.angle_gamma   90.00
#
_symmetry.space_group_name_H-M   'P 1'
#
loop_
_entity.id
_entity.type
_entity.pdbx_description
1 polymer ?
#
loop_
_entity_poly.entity_id
_entity_poly.type
_entity_poly.pdbx_seq_one_letter_code
_entity_poly.pdbx_strand_id
1 'polypeptide(L)'
;MPKYDGDFEQTRLSMLAEQHRDIVGSKGEVVFCADDENRLNGTSWTLEDEIFDQISGSGFKVQLMELLDSFLVYRAECEQCPRNEGIVRIGNGGLTIEWLPDGSTHLSS
;
A
#
# COMPACT_ATOMS: atom_id res chain seq x y z
N MET A 1 1.09 -21.19 -12.32
CA MET A 1 1.05 -20.12 -11.31
C MET A 1 1.88 -20.50 -10.11
N PRO A 2 2.61 -19.56 -9.50
CA PRO A 2 3.08 -19.69 -8.13
C PRO A 2 1.88 -19.78 -7.17
N LYS A 3 2.08 -20.42 -6.01
CA LYS A 3 1.09 -20.44 -4.94
C LYS A 3 1.13 -19.10 -4.20
N TYR A 4 -0.03 -18.51 -3.94
CA TYR A 4 -0.14 -17.30 -3.13
C TYR A 4 0.35 -17.55 -1.69
N ASP A 5 1.20 -16.65 -1.21
CA ASP A 5 1.70 -16.56 0.15
C ASP A 5 0.99 -15.39 0.85
N GLY A 6 0.09 -15.71 1.77
CA GLY A 6 -0.71 -14.71 2.48
C GLY A 6 0.09 -13.85 3.44
N ASP A 7 1.32 -14.24 3.79
CA ASP A 7 2.16 -13.48 4.71
C ASP A 7 3.10 -12.51 3.97
N PHE A 8 3.28 -12.67 2.65
CA PHE A 8 4.24 -11.89 1.86
C PHE A 8 4.03 -10.37 1.98
N GLU A 9 2.80 -9.92 1.72
CA GLU A 9 2.44 -8.49 1.70
C GLU A 9 2.61 -7.86 3.08
N GLN A 10 2.02 -8.48 4.11
CA GLN A 10 2.07 -7.97 5.48
C GLN A 10 3.50 -8.00 6.03
N THR A 11 4.30 -9.03 5.71
CA THR A 11 5.72 -9.09 6.10
C THR A 11 6.50 -7.92 5.52
N ARG A 12 6.32 -7.62 4.23
CA ARG A 12 7.01 -6.49 3.58
C ARG A 12 6.59 -5.14 4.16
N LEU A 13 5.30 -4.98 4.47
CA LEU A 13 4.79 -3.79 5.14
C LEU A 13 5.36 -3.64 6.56
N SER A 14 5.47 -4.73 7.32
CA SER A 14 6.11 -4.70 8.64
C SER A 14 7.57 -4.29 8.56
N MET A 15 8.33 -4.79 7.57
CA MET A 15 9.71 -4.37 7.35
C MET A 15 9.83 -2.87 7.01
N LEU A 16 8.90 -2.34 6.20
CA LEU A 16 8.86 -0.90 5.90
C LEU A 16 8.54 -0.09 7.16
N ALA A 17 7.56 -0.52 7.95
CA ALA A 17 7.19 0.13 9.20
C ALA A 17 8.36 0.20 10.20
N GLU A 18 9.17 -0.86 10.28
CA GLU A 18 10.36 -0.88 11.14
C GLU A 18 11.44 0.10 10.71
N GLN A 19 11.55 0.39 9.41
CA GLN A 19 12.50 1.37 8.87
C GLN A 19 12.06 2.81 9.11
N HIS A 20 10.75 3.05 9.28
CA HIS A 20 10.14 4.39 9.38
C HIS A 20 9.25 4.50 10.62
N ARG A 21 9.80 4.16 11.80
CA ARG A 21 9.05 4.13 13.07
C ARG A 21 8.47 5.49 13.48
N ASP A 22 9.16 6.57 13.11
CA ASP A 22 8.74 7.95 13.29
C ASP A 22 7.46 8.28 12.51
N ILE A 23 7.29 7.67 11.33
CA ILE A 23 6.13 7.89 10.46
C ILE A 23 4.93 7.06 10.90
N VAL A 24 5.14 5.76 11.18
CA VAL A 24 4.04 4.84 11.53
C VAL A 24 3.49 5.05 12.96
N GLY A 25 4.09 5.96 13.73
CA GLY A 25 3.57 6.42 15.02
C GLY A 25 2.29 7.26 14.90
N SER A 26 2.07 7.90 13.75
CA SER A 26 0.91 8.76 13.48
C SER A 26 -0.12 8.08 12.59
N LYS A 27 -1.31 8.67 12.43
CA LYS A 27 -2.39 8.09 11.64
C LYS A 27 -2.40 8.62 10.21
N GLY A 28 -2.70 7.72 9.29
CA GLY A 28 -2.90 8.05 7.89
C GLY A 28 -3.47 6.89 7.10
N GLU A 29 -3.86 7.19 5.88
CA GLU A 29 -4.42 6.23 4.93
C GLU A 29 -3.91 6.53 3.53
N VAL A 30 -3.61 5.47 2.79
CA VAL A 30 -3.22 5.53 1.38
C VAL A 30 -4.14 4.61 0.59
N VAL A 31 -5.04 5.21 -0.19
CA VAL A 31 -5.86 4.51 -1.16
C VAL A 31 -5.04 4.33 -2.43
N PHE A 32 -5.08 3.15 -3.04
CA PHE A 32 -4.35 2.88 -4.28
C PHE A 32 -5.22 2.12 -5.28
N CYS A 33 -4.90 2.29 -6.57
CA CYS A 33 -5.54 1.61 -7.68
C CYS A 33 -4.53 1.27 -8.78
N ALA A 34 -4.73 0.13 -9.41
CA ALA A 34 -3.94 -0.39 -10.52
C ALA A 34 -4.48 0.06 -11.88
N ASP A 35 -3.66 -0.04 -12.92
CA ASP A 35 -4.09 -0.01 -14.32
C ASP A 35 -4.38 -1.42 -14.87
N ASP A 36 -4.74 -1.48 -16.15
CA ASP A 36 -4.99 -2.73 -16.89
C ASP A 36 -3.76 -3.64 -16.99
N GLU A 37 -2.55 -3.12 -16.75
CA GLU A 37 -1.29 -3.87 -16.74
C GLU A 37 -0.91 -4.37 -15.33
N ASN A 38 -1.83 -4.24 -14.34
CA ASN A 38 -1.61 -4.54 -12.92
C ASN A 38 -0.44 -3.73 -12.33
N ARG A 39 -0.23 -2.51 -12.81
CA ARG A 39 0.78 -1.56 -12.30
C ARG A 39 0.11 -0.47 -11.49
N LEU A 40 0.85 0.12 -10.56
CA LEU A 40 0.31 1.20 -9.74
C LEU A 40 -0.01 2.43 -10.61
N ASN A 41 -1.29 2.76 -10.74
CA ASN A 41 -1.77 3.88 -11.55
C ASN A 41 -2.03 5.14 -10.71
N GLY A 42 -2.66 4.96 -9.56
CA GLY A 42 -3.09 6.07 -8.71
C GLY A 42 -2.88 5.80 -7.23
N THR A 43 -2.51 6.84 -6.49
CA THR A 43 -2.57 6.84 -5.02
C THR A 43 -3.21 8.12 -4.51
N SER A 44 -4.00 8.01 -3.44
CA SER A 44 -4.59 9.14 -2.72
C SER A 44 -4.21 9.02 -1.26
N TRP A 45 -3.61 10.08 -0.72
CA TRP A 45 -3.01 10.08 0.61
C TRP A 45 -3.85 10.98 1.52
N THR A 46 -4.32 10.42 2.62
CA THR A 46 -4.99 11.15 3.70
C THR A 46 -4.12 11.00 4.94
N LEU A 47 -3.47 12.08 5.35
CA LEU A 47 -2.44 12.07 6.39
C LEU A 47 -2.80 13.11 7.46
N GLU A 48 -2.42 12.86 8.71
CA GLU A 48 -2.40 13.92 9.73
C GLU A 48 -1.33 14.98 9.35
N ASP A 49 -1.62 16.27 9.56
CA ASP A 49 -0.77 17.38 9.10
C ASP A 49 0.69 17.26 9.59
N GLU A 50 0.90 16.69 10.78
CA GLU A 50 2.21 16.55 11.43
C GLU A 50 3.15 15.57 10.70
N ILE A 51 2.63 14.68 9.84
CA ILE A 51 3.45 13.68 9.12
C ILE A 51 3.72 13.99 7.66
N PHE A 52 3.03 14.97 7.07
CA PHE A 52 3.21 15.30 5.65
C PHE A 52 4.66 15.73 5.35
N ASP A 53 5.23 16.57 6.22
CA ASP A 53 6.62 17.03 6.11
C ASP A 53 7.63 15.90 6.32
N GLN A 54 7.33 14.95 7.23
CA GLN A 54 8.19 13.81 7.54
C GLN A 54 8.21 12.79 6.39
N ILE A 55 7.05 12.50 5.79
CA ILE A 55 6.92 11.58 4.65
C ILE A 55 7.64 12.14 3.42
N SER A 56 7.60 13.45 3.21
CA SER A 56 8.21 14.10 2.05
C SER A 56 9.74 14.03 2.05
N GLY A 57 10.38 13.95 3.23
CA GLY A 57 11.84 13.89 3.36
C GLY A 57 12.45 12.50 3.64
N SER A 58 11.65 11.51 4.02
CA SER A 58 12.12 10.20 4.50
C SER A 58 12.32 9.14 3.42
N GLY A 59 11.76 9.33 2.22
CA GLY A 59 11.72 8.30 1.18
C GLY A 59 10.64 7.23 1.39
N PHE A 60 9.90 7.29 2.51
CA PHE A 60 8.80 6.36 2.82
C PHE A 60 7.77 6.29 1.70
N LYS A 61 7.38 7.45 1.14
CA LYS A 61 6.39 7.52 0.05
C LYS A 61 6.82 6.71 -1.17
N VAL A 62 8.08 6.84 -1.58
CA VAL A 62 8.62 6.14 -2.75
C VAL A 62 8.66 4.63 -2.49
N GLN A 63 9.16 4.22 -1.32
CA GLN A 63 9.26 2.81 -0.96
C GLN A 63 7.89 2.14 -0.82
N LEU A 64 6.88 2.85 -0.28
CA LEU A 64 5.52 2.33 -0.22
C LEU A 64 4.92 2.16 -1.63
N MET A 65 5.12 3.12 -2.52
CA MET A 65 4.65 3.02 -3.91
C MET A 65 5.29 1.84 -4.65
N GLU A 66 6.60 1.62 -4.49
CA GLU A 66 7.31 0.47 -5.06
C GLU A 66 6.79 -0.86 -4.50
N LEU A 67 6.50 -0.93 -3.20
CA LEU A 67 5.90 -2.11 -2.60
C LEU A 67 4.49 -2.38 -3.11
N LEU A 68 3.65 -1.36 -3.25
CA LEU A 68 2.31 -1.50 -3.80
C LEU A 68 2.35 -2.01 -5.24
N ASP A 69 3.23 -1.47 -6.09
CA ASP A 69 3.44 -1.98 -7.45
C ASP A 69 3.86 -3.46 -7.44
N SER A 70 4.78 -3.84 -6.54
CA SER A 70 5.17 -5.25 -6.37
C SER A 70 4.02 -6.13 -5.92
N PHE A 71 3.11 -5.65 -5.06
CA PHE A 71 1.98 -6.44 -4.58
C PHE A 71 0.92 -6.65 -5.67
N LEU A 72 0.66 -5.63 -6.48
CA LEU A 72 -0.24 -5.70 -7.63
C LEU A 72 0.23 -6.78 -8.62
N VAL A 73 1.52 -6.74 -8.99
CA VAL A 73 2.14 -7.74 -9.86
C VAL A 73 2.07 -9.14 -9.23
N TYR A 74 2.42 -9.26 -7.95
CA TYR A 74 2.42 -10.54 -7.24
C TYR A 74 1.04 -11.21 -7.19
N ARG A 75 -0.01 -10.44 -6.86
CA ARG A 75 -1.39 -10.96 -6.85
C ARG A 75 -1.85 -11.34 -8.25
N ALA A 76 -1.49 -10.58 -9.29
CA ALA A 76 -1.80 -10.91 -10.67
C ALA A 76 -1.14 -12.23 -11.11
N GLU A 77 0.14 -12.44 -10.80
CA GLU A 77 0.85 -13.68 -11.10
C GLU A 77 0.27 -14.92 -10.37
N CYS A 78 -0.28 -14.70 -9.18
CA CYS A 78 -0.94 -15.74 -8.38
C CYS A 78 -2.43 -15.92 -8.68
N GLU A 79 -3.01 -15.11 -9.56
CA GLU A 79 -4.47 -15.02 -9.80
C GLU A 79 -5.29 -14.77 -8.52
N GLN A 80 -4.72 -14.05 -7.56
CA GLN A 80 -5.41 -13.71 -6.32
C GLN A 80 -6.40 -12.56 -6.55
N CYS A 81 -7.58 -12.63 -5.94
CA CYS A 81 -8.56 -11.54 -5.91
C CYS A 81 -8.98 -11.24 -4.45
N PRO A 82 -9.39 -10.00 -4.12
CA PRO A 82 -9.27 -8.77 -4.92
C PRO A 82 -7.81 -8.38 -5.20
N ARG A 83 -7.53 -7.62 -6.26
CA ARG A 83 -6.14 -7.29 -6.66
C ARG A 83 -5.91 -5.93 -7.28
N ASN A 84 -6.95 -5.19 -7.66
CA ASN A 84 -6.74 -3.96 -8.43
C ASN A 84 -6.68 -2.72 -7.54
N GLU A 85 -7.21 -2.79 -6.32
CA GLU A 85 -7.25 -1.64 -5.44
C GLU A 85 -7.35 -2.02 -3.98
N GLY A 86 -7.03 -1.05 -3.14
CA GLY A 86 -7.02 -1.25 -1.70
C GLY A 86 -6.63 -0.02 -0.94
N ILE A 87 -6.47 -0.24 0.36
CA ILE A 87 -6.17 0.78 1.35
C ILE A 87 -5.00 0.28 2.20
N VAL A 88 -3.94 1.08 2.28
CA VAL A 88 -2.92 0.94 3.30
C VAL A 88 -3.24 1.89 4.44
N ARG A 89 -3.38 1.35 5.66
CA ARG A 89 -3.54 2.15 6.87
C ARG A 89 -2.22 2.28 7.60
N ILE A 90 -1.91 3.52 7.96
CA ILE A 90 -0.74 3.91 8.74
C ILE A 90 -1.23 4.23 10.16
N GLY A 91 -0.57 3.63 11.15
CA GLY A 91 -0.81 3.96 12.55
C GLY A 91 -0.61 2.78 13.48
N ASN A 92 -0.76 3.05 14.78
CA ASN A 92 -0.50 2.08 15.85
C ASN A 92 0.92 1.46 15.78
N GLY A 93 1.89 2.18 15.21
CA GLY A 93 3.26 1.71 15.03
C GLY A 93 3.46 0.73 13.87
N GLY A 94 2.51 0.63 12.95
CA GLY A 94 2.57 -0.32 11.84
C GLY A 94 1.86 0.13 10.57
N LEU A 95 1.89 -0.78 9.59
CA LEU A 95 1.20 -0.67 8.32
C LEU A 95 0.36 -1.93 8.12
N THR A 96 -0.88 -1.75 7.68
CA THR A 96 -1.77 -2.86 7.32
C THR A 96 -2.40 -2.58 5.97
N ILE A 97 -2.59 -3.62 5.17
CA ILE A 97 -3.24 -3.53 3.85
C ILE A 97 -4.59 -4.22 3.87
N GLU A 98 -5.59 -3.54 3.31
CA GLU A 98 -6.90 -4.09 2.99
C GLU A 98 -7.09 -4.01 1.48
N TRP A 99 -7.44 -5.13 0.87
CA TRP A 99 -7.72 -5.20 -0.55
C TRP A 99 -9.21 -5.12 -0.80
N LEU A 100 -9.62 -4.31 -1.76
CA LEU A 100 -11.02 -4.00 -2.03
C LEU A 100 -11.48 -4.57 -3.38
N PRO A 101 -12.77 -4.95 -3.51
CA PRO A 101 -13.34 -5.30 -4.80
C PRO A 101 -13.25 -4.14 -5.79
N ASP A 102 -13.05 -4.42 -7.07
CA ASP A 102 -12.94 -3.40 -8.12
C ASP A 102 -14.15 -2.43 -8.13
N GLY A 103 -13.87 -1.13 -8.22
CA GLY A 103 -14.87 -0.05 -8.21
C GLY A 103 -15.25 0.46 -6.82
N SER A 104 -14.54 0.03 -5.78
CA SER A 104 -14.73 0.46 -4.39
C SER A 104 -14.01 1.75 -4.03
N THR A 105 -13.03 2.20 -4.82
CA THR A 105 -12.27 3.42 -4.52
C THR A 105 -12.69 4.59 -5.40
N HIS A 106 -12.45 5.82 -4.94
CA HIS A 106 -12.64 7.02 -5.77
C HIS A 106 -11.60 7.18 -6.88
N LEU A 107 -10.63 6.27 -6.95
CA LEU A 107 -9.61 6.21 -7.98
C LEU A 107 -10.02 5.30 -9.13
N SER A 108 -10.99 4.39 -8.92
CA SER A 108 -11.55 3.58 -10.00
C SER A 108 -12.28 4.48 -10.98
N SER A 109 -11.84 4.50 -12.24
CA SER A 109 -12.43 5.28 -13.33
C SER A 109 -13.24 4.41 -14.27
#